data_AF-A0AAC8PWX3-F1
#
_entry.id   AF-A0AAC8PWX3-F1
#
_cell.length_a   1.000
_cell.length_b   1.000
_cell.length_c   1.000
_cell.angle_alpha   90.00
_cell.angle_beta   90.00
_cell.angle_gamma   90.00
#
_symmetry.space_group_name_H-M   'P 1'
#
loop_
_entity.id
_entity.type
_entity.pdbx_description
1 polymer ?
#
loop_
_entity_poly.entity_id
_entity_poly.type
_entity_poly.pdbx_seq_one_letter_code
_entity_poly.pdbx_strand_id
1 'polypeptide(L)'
;MNELTPQEALQAIADGKKLEYKFNKEKDWRIFRPLDNGVTIGDVLVRRFIFRLAQEMITVGDVSFPKPESEPLEVGTVYWVAAPTHQYYSSITTFIWGNGRDDKRYLQRGFVHLTRDAAIQHAKALVKLSGGSIDAE
;
A
#
# COMPACT_ATOMS: atom_id res chain seq x y z
N MET A 1 7.03 1.58 -1.24
CA MET A 1 7.30 0.19 -0.79
C MET A 1 8.52 -0.34 -1.49
N ASN A 2 9.46 -0.88 -0.72
CA ASN A 2 10.77 -1.28 -1.23
C ASN A 2 10.81 -2.78 -1.52
N GLU A 3 11.41 -3.12 -2.66
CA GLU A 3 11.69 -4.51 -3.05
C GLU A 3 12.82 -5.07 -2.18
N LEU A 4 12.71 -6.35 -1.80
CA LEU A 4 13.72 -7.05 -1.01
C LEU A 4 14.82 -7.61 -1.90
N THR A 5 16.05 -7.57 -1.41
CA THR A 5 17.15 -8.37 -1.96
C THR A 5 16.88 -9.88 -1.76
N PRO A 6 17.55 -10.77 -2.52
CA PRO A 6 17.41 -12.21 -2.31
C PRO A 6 17.70 -12.64 -0.87
N GLN A 7 18.71 -12.06 -0.22
CA GLN A 7 19.07 -12.34 1.16
C GLN A 7 17.97 -11.92 2.14
N GLU A 8 17.43 -10.71 1.99
CA GLU A 8 16.34 -10.22 2.83
C GLU A 8 15.05 -11.03 2.63
N ALA A 9 14.75 -11.43 1.39
CA ALA A 9 13.61 -12.29 1.08
C ALA A 9 13.74 -13.66 1.77
N LEU A 10 14.91 -14.30 1.67
CA LEU A 10 15.18 -15.58 2.34
C LEU A 10 15.08 -15.46 3.86
N GLN A 11 15.62 -14.39 4.44
CA GLN A 11 15.50 -14.14 5.87
C GLN A 11 14.04 -13.93 6.28
N ALA A 12 13.27 -13.13 5.53
CA ALA A 12 11.87 -12.90 5.81
C ALA A 12 11.02 -14.18 5.69
N ILE A 13 11.34 -15.07 4.75
CA ILE A 13 10.73 -16.41 4.64
C ILE A 13 11.06 -17.24 5.89
N ALA A 14 12.32 -17.27 6.31
CA ALA A 14 12.77 -18.01 7.49
C ALA A 14 12.12 -17.48 8.79
N ASP A 15 11.94 -16.16 8.88
CA ASP A 15 11.26 -15.48 9.99
C ASP A 15 9.73 -15.69 9.99
N GLY A 16 9.17 -16.32 8.95
CA GLY A 16 7.72 -16.52 8.81
C GLY A 16 6.94 -15.24 8.52
N LYS A 17 7.59 -14.20 7.97
CA LYS A 17 6.93 -12.93 7.61
C LYS A 17 6.00 -13.15 6.42
N LYS A 18 4.89 -12.41 6.40
CA LYS A 18 4.01 -12.37 5.23
C LYS A 18 4.68 -11.57 4.13
N LEU A 19 4.83 -12.19 2.97
CA LEU A 19 5.48 -11.63 1.80
C LEU A 19 4.51 -11.55 0.64
N GLU A 20 4.77 -10.60 -0.24
CA GLU A 20 4.21 -10.54 -1.57
C GLU A 20 5.32 -10.80 -2.59
N TYR A 21 4.95 -11.39 -3.71
CA TYR A 21 5.88 -11.64 -4.81
C TYR A 21 5.23 -11.39 -6.16
N LYS A 22 6.06 -11.11 -7.17
CA LYS A 22 5.67 -11.06 -8.57
C LYS A 22 6.77 -11.64 -9.43
N PHE A 23 6.43 -12.11 -10.63
CA PHE A 23 7.45 -12.37 -11.64
C PHE A 23 8.08 -11.05 -12.07
N ASN A 24 9.37 -11.04 -12.39
CA ASN A 24 10.10 -9.81 -12.76
C ASN A 24 9.42 -9.03 -13.92
N LYS A 25 8.74 -9.74 -14.83
CA LYS A 25 8.01 -9.14 -15.96
C LYS A 25 6.54 -8.79 -15.67
N GLU A 26 6.01 -9.19 -14.52
CA GLU A 26 4.62 -8.92 -14.14
C GLU A 26 4.51 -7.64 -13.32
N LYS A 27 3.31 -7.05 -13.32
CA LYS A 27 2.98 -5.87 -12.52
C LYS A 27 2.31 -6.23 -11.20
N ASP A 28 1.57 -7.34 -11.18
CA ASP A 28 0.69 -7.69 -10.08
C ASP A 28 1.42 -8.48 -8.99
N TRP A 29 1.26 -8.01 -7.76
CA TRP A 29 1.79 -8.67 -6.57
C TRP A 29 0.80 -9.73 -6.08
N ARG A 30 1.32 -10.87 -5.64
CA ARG A 30 0.56 -11.99 -5.10
C ARG A 30 1.09 -12.33 -3.71
N ILE A 31 0.22 -12.80 -2.81
CA ILE A 31 0.67 -13.26 -1.50
C ILE A 31 1.55 -14.50 -1.69
N PHE A 32 2.75 -14.46 -1.12
CA PHE A 32 3.64 -15.60 -1.08
C PHE A 32 3.16 -16.58 -0.02
N ARG A 33 2.90 -17.82 -0.44
CA ARG A 33 2.54 -18.93 0.44
C ARG A 33 3.54 -20.06 0.19
N PRO A 34 4.36 -20.44 1.19
CA PRO A 34 5.42 -21.42 1.02
C PRO A 34 4.95 -22.77 0.48
N LEU A 35 3.71 -23.16 0.80
CA LEU A 35 3.13 -24.44 0.43
C LEU A 35 2.50 -24.45 -0.98
N ASP A 36 2.23 -23.30 -1.60
CA ASP A 36 1.37 -23.24 -2.79
C ASP A 36 2.13 -23.20 -4.13
N ASN A 37 3.40 -22.78 -4.20
CA ASN A 37 3.89 -22.19 -5.47
C ASN A 37 5.15 -22.76 -6.12
N GLY A 38 5.74 -23.87 -5.68
CA GLY A 38 6.92 -24.45 -6.36
C GLY A 38 8.12 -23.48 -6.50
N VAL A 39 8.14 -22.41 -5.70
CA VAL A 39 9.22 -21.43 -5.67
C VAL A 39 10.37 -22.05 -4.88
N THR A 40 11.46 -22.36 -5.58
CA THR A 40 12.66 -22.91 -4.94
C THR A 40 13.55 -21.80 -4.41
N ILE A 41 14.48 -22.13 -3.49
CA ILE A 41 15.56 -21.21 -3.08
C ILE A 41 16.31 -20.70 -4.32
N GLY A 42 16.52 -21.57 -5.32
CA GLY A 42 17.14 -21.21 -6.59
C GLY A 42 16.41 -20.09 -7.32
N ASP A 43 15.07 -20.13 -7.38
CA ASP A 43 14.27 -19.09 -8.05
C ASP A 43 14.38 -17.72 -7.37
N VAL A 44 14.52 -17.69 -6.04
CA VAL A 44 14.75 -16.45 -5.27
C VAL A 44 16.13 -15.88 -5.58
N LEU A 45 17.17 -16.73 -5.56
CA LEU A 45 18.56 -16.30 -5.78
C LEU A 45 18.80 -15.75 -7.20
N VAL A 46 18.14 -16.31 -8.21
CA VAL A 46 18.26 -15.84 -9.61
C VAL A 46 17.34 -14.65 -9.94
N ARG A 47 16.65 -14.07 -8.94
CA ARG A 47 15.73 -12.93 -9.10
C ARG A 47 14.66 -13.17 -10.18
N ARG A 48 14.24 -14.41 -10.36
CA ARG A 48 13.07 -14.75 -11.19
C ARG A 48 11.80 -14.13 -10.60
N PHE A 49 11.76 -14.09 -9.28
CA PHE A 49 10.74 -13.44 -8.48
C PHE A 49 11.30 -12.21 -7.78
N ILE A 50 10.48 -11.16 -7.72
CA ILE A 50 10.71 -9.98 -6.91
C ILE A 50 9.82 -10.10 -5.68
N PHE A 51 10.38 -9.87 -4.49
CA PHE A 51 9.67 -9.96 -3.23
C PHE A 51 9.56 -8.61 -2.54
N ARG A 52 8.51 -8.44 -1.74
CA ARG A 52 8.36 -7.36 -0.77
C ARG A 52 7.61 -7.87 0.46
N LEU A 53 7.70 -7.15 1.58
CA LEU A 53 6.80 -7.40 2.71
C LEU A 53 5.36 -7.13 2.28
N ALA A 54 4.46 -8.04 2.66
CA ALA A 54 3.04 -7.86 2.38
C ALA A 54 2.54 -6.60 3.06
N GLN A 55 1.72 -5.82 2.37
CA GLN A 55 1.11 -4.66 3.01
C GLN A 55 0.14 -5.13 4.09
N GLU A 56 0.22 -4.51 5.26
CA GLU A 56 -0.85 -4.64 6.25
C GLU A 56 -2.11 -4.01 5.64
N MET A 57 -3.24 -4.70 5.73
CA MET A 57 -4.52 -4.21 5.19
C MET A 57 -5.42 -3.76 6.33
N ILE A 58 -6.13 -2.64 6.14
CA ILE A 58 -7.19 -2.16 7.02
C ILE A 58 -8.53 -2.46 6.36
N THR A 59 -9.51 -2.91 7.14
CA THR A 59 -10.88 -3.13 6.66
C THR A 59 -11.85 -2.31 7.50
N VAL A 60 -12.68 -1.52 6.83
CA VAL A 60 -13.74 -0.70 7.42
C VAL A 60 -15.03 -1.01 6.67
N GLY A 61 -15.99 -1.63 7.36
CA GLY A 61 -17.19 -2.16 6.72
C GLY A 61 -16.83 -3.21 5.65
N ASP A 62 -17.26 -2.97 4.41
CA ASP A 62 -17.01 -3.82 3.24
C ASP A 62 -15.81 -3.37 2.38
N VAL A 63 -15.09 -2.33 2.80
CA VAL A 63 -13.96 -1.76 2.06
C VAL A 63 -12.64 -2.14 2.73
N SER A 64 -11.70 -2.67 1.95
CA SER A 64 -10.35 -3.03 2.40
C SER A 64 -9.29 -2.31 1.59
N PHE A 65 -8.28 -1.78 2.26
CA PHE A 65 -7.21 -0.99 1.64
C PHE A 65 -5.88 -1.16 2.38
N PRO A 66 -4.74 -0.98 1.70
CA PRO A 66 -3.44 -0.97 2.36
C PRO A 66 -3.38 0.04 3.49
N LYS A 67 -2.76 -0.34 4.60
CA LYS A 67 -2.50 0.53 5.73
C LYS A 67 -1.77 1.80 5.25
N PRO A 68 -2.27 2.98 5.62
CA PRO A 68 -1.60 4.24 5.34
C PRO A 68 -0.18 4.26 5.91
N GLU A 69 0.69 5.06 5.29
CA GLU A 69 2.05 5.24 5.76
C GLU A 69 2.04 5.89 7.16
N SER A 70 2.85 5.34 8.07
CA SER A 70 3.00 5.85 9.45
C SER A 70 4.31 6.59 9.68
N GLU A 71 5.27 6.44 8.76
CA GLU A 71 6.58 7.08 8.81
C GLU A 71 6.70 8.19 7.76
N PRO A 72 7.51 9.24 8.02
CA PRO A 72 7.78 10.28 7.03
C PRO A 72 8.30 9.72 5.71
N LEU A 73 7.79 10.23 4.59
CA LEU A 73 8.28 9.88 3.26
C LEU A 73 9.58 10.63 2.91
N GLU A 74 10.25 10.18 1.86
CA GLU A 74 11.36 10.93 1.26
C GLU A 74 10.86 12.22 0.61
N VAL A 75 11.61 13.31 0.78
CA VAL A 75 11.28 14.61 0.16
C VAL A 75 11.23 14.47 -1.36
N GLY A 76 10.16 14.97 -1.97
CA GLY A 76 9.87 14.82 -3.41
C GLY A 76 8.96 13.64 -3.74
N THR A 77 8.64 12.76 -2.79
CA THR A 77 7.73 11.63 -3.02
C THR A 77 6.32 12.12 -3.32
N VAL A 78 5.74 11.68 -4.44
CA VAL A 78 4.31 11.90 -4.73
C VAL A 78 3.47 10.98 -3.85
N TYR A 79 2.48 11.54 -3.18
CA TYR A 79 1.56 10.78 -2.32
C TYR A 79 0.13 11.28 -2.47
N TRP A 80 -0.82 10.44 -2.04
CA TRP A 80 -2.25 10.71 -2.10
C TRP A 80 -2.84 10.73 -0.70
N VAL A 81 -3.83 11.60 -0.50
CA VAL A 81 -4.54 11.81 0.76
C VAL A 81 -6.01 11.52 0.56
N ALA A 82 -6.59 10.72 1.46
CA ALA A 82 -8.06 10.59 1.56
C ALA A 82 -8.65 11.94 1.98
N ALA A 83 -9.48 12.52 1.11
CA ALA A 83 -10.07 13.84 1.27
C ALA A 83 -11.60 13.76 1.03
N PRO A 84 -12.36 13.17 1.96
CA PRO A 84 -13.80 12.93 1.80
C PRO A 84 -14.63 14.20 1.60
N THR A 85 -14.08 15.36 1.96
CA THR A 85 -14.73 16.67 1.78
C THR A 85 -14.49 17.30 0.41
N HIS A 86 -13.63 16.72 -0.44
CA HIS A 86 -13.33 17.28 -1.76
C HIS A 86 -14.40 16.86 -2.78
N GLN A 87 -14.89 17.84 -3.54
CA GLN A 87 -16.01 17.68 -4.47
C GLN A 87 -15.70 16.82 -5.69
N TYR A 88 -14.43 16.57 -6.02
CA TYR A 88 -14.06 15.80 -7.20
C TYR A 88 -14.29 14.29 -7.00
N TYR A 89 -14.69 13.61 -8.09
CA TYR A 89 -15.08 12.19 -8.26
C TYR A 89 -14.29 11.10 -7.51
N SER A 90 -13.16 11.42 -6.91
CA SER A 90 -12.32 10.44 -6.22
C SER A 90 -12.13 10.71 -4.72
N SER A 91 -12.65 11.83 -4.19
CA SER A 91 -12.53 12.20 -2.77
C SER A 91 -11.10 12.08 -2.23
N ILE A 92 -10.12 12.45 -3.05
CA ILE A 92 -8.68 12.41 -2.73
C ILE A 92 -7.98 13.67 -3.21
N THR A 93 -6.78 13.91 -2.69
CA THR A 93 -5.84 14.94 -3.18
C THR A 93 -4.45 14.37 -3.36
N THR A 94 -3.72 14.87 -4.34
CA THR A 94 -2.32 14.50 -4.59
C THR A 94 -1.40 15.61 -4.11
N PHE A 95 -0.29 15.23 -3.48
CA PHE A 95 0.74 16.14 -2.99
C PHE A 95 2.14 15.62 -3.33
N ILE A 96 3.13 16.49 -3.17
CA ILE A 96 4.54 16.13 -3.17
C ILE A 96 5.04 16.33 -1.74
N TRP A 97 5.62 15.30 -1.14
CA TRP A 97 6.10 15.34 0.22
C TRP A 97 7.23 16.36 0.36
N GLY A 98 7.00 17.43 1.12
CA GLY A 98 7.97 18.47 1.45
C GLY A 98 8.43 18.43 2.91
N ASN A 99 7.97 17.44 3.68
CA ASN A 99 8.11 17.37 5.14
C ASN A 99 7.53 18.61 5.87
N GLY A 100 6.51 19.22 5.26
CA GLY A 100 5.84 20.42 5.75
C GLY A 100 4.81 20.14 6.85
N ARG A 101 4.13 21.21 7.29
CA ARG A 101 3.09 21.11 8.34
C ARG A 101 1.92 20.21 7.91
N ASP A 102 1.46 20.37 6.67
CA ASP A 102 0.32 19.60 6.16
C ASP A 102 0.69 18.12 5.97
N ASP A 103 1.87 17.82 5.41
CA ASP A 103 2.40 16.45 5.28
C ASP A 103 2.37 15.71 6.63
N LYS A 104 2.92 16.35 7.68
CA LYS A 104 2.94 15.79 9.04
C LYS A 104 1.55 15.60 9.61
N ARG A 105 0.62 16.53 9.35
CA ARG A 105 -0.77 16.44 9.80
C ARG A 105 -1.50 15.28 9.12
N TYR A 106 -1.30 15.07 7.83
CA TYR A 106 -1.90 13.95 7.11
C TYR A 106 -1.30 12.61 7.55
N LEU A 107 0.01 12.55 7.77
CA LEU A 107 0.69 11.37 8.29
C LEU A 107 0.15 10.98 9.66
N GLN A 108 0.11 11.92 10.60
CA GLN A 108 -0.38 11.69 11.96
C GLN A 108 -1.83 11.21 12.01
N ARG A 109 -2.64 11.61 11.03
CA ARG A 109 -4.06 11.20 10.92
C ARG A 109 -4.27 9.93 10.11
N GLY A 110 -3.20 9.31 9.61
CA GLY A 110 -3.26 8.09 8.83
C GLY A 110 -3.88 8.30 7.45
N PHE A 111 -3.66 9.44 6.79
CA PHE A 111 -4.25 9.69 5.47
C PHE A 111 -3.25 9.57 4.31
N VAL A 112 -1.98 9.31 4.57
CA VAL A 112 -0.93 9.26 3.54
C VAL A 112 -0.91 7.89 2.86
N HIS A 113 -1.06 7.86 1.54
CA HIS A 113 -1.00 6.65 0.71
C HIS A 113 -0.02 6.82 -0.45
N LEU A 114 0.71 5.75 -0.78
CA LEU A 114 1.61 5.71 -1.93
C LEU A 114 0.92 5.29 -3.24
N THR A 115 -0.39 4.99 -3.21
CA THR A 115 -1.15 4.71 -4.41
C THR A 115 -2.47 5.46 -4.40
N ARG A 116 -2.89 5.91 -5.59
CA ARG A 116 -4.17 6.59 -5.79
C ARG A 116 -5.35 5.72 -5.35
N ASP A 117 -5.33 4.44 -5.71
CA ASP A 117 -6.44 3.52 -5.42
C ASP A 117 -6.59 3.25 -3.92
N ALA A 118 -5.48 3.12 -3.18
CA ALA A 118 -5.55 2.98 -1.72
C ALA A 118 -6.17 4.21 -1.06
N ALA A 119 -5.80 5.42 -1.51
CA ALA A 119 -6.40 6.66 -1.02
C ALA A 119 -7.90 6.74 -1.34
N ILE A 120 -8.32 6.31 -2.54
CA ILE A 120 -9.73 6.27 -2.93
C ILE A 120 -10.50 5.32 -2.02
N GLN A 121 -10.03 4.08 -1.86
CA GLN A 121 -10.70 3.10 -1.00
C GLN A 121 -10.79 3.58 0.46
N HIS A 122 -9.73 4.23 0.97
CA HIS A 122 -9.78 4.85 2.30
C HIS A 122 -10.85 5.97 2.34
N ALA A 123 -10.90 6.87 1.35
CA ALA A 123 -11.95 7.89 1.29
C ALA A 123 -13.35 7.27 1.22
N LYS A 124 -13.53 6.20 0.43
CA LYS A 124 -14.79 5.46 0.34
C LYS A 124 -15.23 4.90 1.68
N ALA A 125 -14.30 4.28 2.40
CA ALA A 125 -14.53 3.75 3.72
C ALA A 125 -15.02 4.83 4.69
N LEU A 126 -14.39 6.02 4.70
CA LEU A 126 -14.78 7.13 5.58
C LEU A 126 -16.17 7.69 5.26
N VAL A 127 -16.47 7.88 3.97
CA VAL A 127 -17.80 8.37 3.53
C VAL A 127 -18.89 7.38 3.92
N LYS A 128 -18.71 6.09 3.61
CA LYS A 128 -19.66 5.02 3.97
C LYS A 128 -19.84 4.92 5.49
N LEU A 129 -18.74 4.96 6.25
CA LEU A 129 -18.78 4.91 7.71
C LEU A 129 -19.60 6.06 8.31
N SER A 130 -19.60 7.22 7.63
CA SER A 130 -20.37 8.40 8.02
C SER A 130 -21.83 8.37 7.54
N GLY A 131 -22.27 7.30 6.86
CA GLY A 131 -23.62 7.16 6.30
C GLY A 131 -23.84 7.88 4.96
N GLY A 132 -22.77 8.36 4.32
CA GLY A 132 -22.82 9.00 3.01
C GLY A 132 -22.63 8.03 1.84
N SER A 133 -22.78 8.54 0.63
CA SER A 133 -22.44 7.85 -0.63
C SER A 133 -21.54 8.74 -1.49
N ILE A 134 -20.74 8.11 -2.34
CA ILE A 134 -19.83 8.77 -3.29
C ILE A 134 -20.33 8.61 -4.73
N ASP A 135 -21.48 7.96 -4.89
CA ASP A 135 -22.11 7.60 -6.15
C ASP A 135 -23.19 8.62 -6.55
N ALA A 136 -23.18 9.82 -5.96
CA ALA A 136 -24.08 10.90 -6.32
C ALA A 136 -23.48 11.68 -7.51
N GLU A 137 -23.90 11.31 -8.73
CA GLU A 137 -23.82 12.16 -9.91
C GLU A 137 -24.79 13.34 -9.81
#